data_AF-A0A397VQE1-F1
#
_entry.id   AF-A0A397VQE1-F1
#
_cell.length_a   1.000
_cell.length_b   1.000
_cell.length_c   1.000
_cell.angle_alpha   90.00
_cell.angle_beta   90.00
_cell.angle_gamma   90.00
#
_symmetry.space_group_name_H-M   'P 1'
#
loop_
_entity.id
_entity.type
_entity.pdbx_description
1 polymer ?
#
loop_
_entity_poly.entity_id
_entity_poly.type
_entity_poly.pdbx_seq_one_letter_code
_entity_poly.pdbx_strand_id
1 'polypeptide(L)'
;MPIVPVPFDVPTVDNQNFKPEIDIEEDNSGQYLIGIPTHNDIVTEDDKGLTAILEDALSKRQDIPFMAVDVEESTEFINGQAWYILCLYGPLINGQKAVVSITGIQVFFNILVPEDLSSDLFKTKIRAILSGITKWFRVEHIKAYPFRGYYPDKKLYLRIYTTNTKQRKFAMKAIQEKKYITASDDQSTYYRKVAHEYGIQLSGWSTLRNYKYLPGGNLGSLCAHTFYISIENFYSIEDVATLKN
;
A
#
# COMPACT_ATOMS: atom_id res chain seq x y z
N MET A 1 40.46 -23.98 -42.83
CA MET A 1 39.18 -24.70 -42.94
C MET A 1 38.17 -23.98 -42.05
N PRO A 2 37.10 -23.39 -42.59
CA PRO A 2 36.09 -22.70 -41.79
C PRO A 2 35.05 -23.71 -41.27
N ILE A 3 34.73 -23.61 -39.99
CA ILE A 3 33.68 -24.42 -39.34
C ILE A 3 32.33 -23.78 -39.67
N VAL A 4 31.48 -24.50 -40.40
CA VAL A 4 30.10 -24.11 -40.70
C VAL A 4 29.21 -24.53 -39.52
N PRO A 5 28.31 -23.68 -38.99
CA PRO A 5 27.37 -24.08 -37.96
C PRO A 5 26.29 -25.01 -38.53
N VAL A 6 25.97 -26.07 -37.80
CA VAL A 6 24.88 -27.00 -38.11
C VAL A 6 23.55 -26.35 -37.70
N PRO A 7 22.46 -26.47 -38.48
CA PRO A 7 21.16 -25.90 -38.13
C PRO A 7 20.59 -26.58 -36.87
N PHE A 8 20.01 -25.78 -35.97
CA PHE A 8 19.17 -26.27 -34.87
C PHE A 8 17.76 -26.51 -35.40
N ASP A 9 17.30 -27.76 -35.33
CA ASP A 9 15.89 -28.11 -35.57
C ASP A 9 15.03 -27.59 -34.41
N VAL A 10 14.17 -26.61 -34.72
CA VAL A 10 13.13 -26.13 -33.80
C VAL A 10 11.85 -26.91 -34.09
N PRO A 11 11.27 -27.65 -33.11
CA PRO A 11 9.99 -28.29 -33.31
C PRO A 11 8.88 -27.23 -33.39
N THR A 12 8.14 -27.22 -34.50
CA THR A 12 6.89 -26.47 -34.64
C THR A 12 5.84 -27.10 -33.73
N VAL A 13 5.37 -26.36 -32.72
CA VAL A 13 4.23 -26.78 -31.89
C VAL A 13 2.95 -26.27 -32.53
N ASP A 14 2.06 -27.19 -32.89
CA ASP A 14 0.73 -26.92 -33.40
C ASP A 14 -0.14 -26.23 -32.35
N ASN A 15 -0.56 -24.99 -32.64
CA ASN A 15 -1.51 -24.24 -31.83
C ASN A 15 -2.94 -24.65 -32.15
N GLN A 16 -3.41 -25.78 -31.60
CA GLN A 16 -4.85 -26.06 -31.50
C GLN A 16 -5.20 -26.68 -30.15
N ASN A 17 -6.14 -26.02 -29.44
CA ASN A 17 -6.82 -26.42 -28.20
C ASN A 17 -6.07 -26.29 -26.86
N PHE A 18 -5.79 -25.05 -26.45
CA PHE A 18 -5.70 -24.72 -25.02
C PHE A 18 -7.05 -24.21 -24.53
N LYS A 19 -7.83 -25.06 -23.85
CA LYS A 19 -8.83 -24.61 -22.87
C LYS A 19 -8.08 -24.44 -21.56
N PRO A 20 -8.06 -23.25 -20.93
CA PRO A 20 -7.54 -23.15 -19.58
C PRO A 20 -8.61 -23.73 -18.65
N GLU A 21 -8.40 -24.97 -18.22
CA GLU A 21 -8.92 -25.43 -16.95
C GLU A 21 -8.16 -24.61 -15.90
N ILE A 22 -8.86 -23.65 -15.30
CA ILE A 22 -8.34 -22.87 -14.18
C ILE A 22 -8.46 -23.79 -12.98
N ASP A 23 -7.40 -24.55 -12.71
CA ASP A 23 -7.19 -25.12 -11.40
C ASP A 23 -6.95 -23.94 -10.45
N ILE A 24 -8.00 -23.57 -9.73
CA ILE A 24 -7.89 -22.70 -8.57
C ILE A 24 -7.26 -23.60 -7.49
N GLU A 25 -5.93 -23.66 -7.43
CA GLU A 25 -5.25 -23.95 -6.18
C GLU A 25 -5.50 -22.75 -5.26
N GLU A 26 -6.58 -22.82 -4.48
CA GLU A 26 -6.69 -22.04 -3.25
C GLU A 26 -5.53 -22.50 -2.35
N ASP A 27 -4.46 -21.71 -2.33
CA ASP A 27 -3.40 -21.86 -1.35
C ASP A 27 -3.99 -21.59 0.04
N ASN A 28 -4.43 -22.65 0.70
CA ASN A 28 -5.05 -22.65 2.01
C ASN A 28 -3.98 -22.47 3.10
N SER A 29 -3.23 -21.36 3.02
CA SER A 29 -2.13 -21.00 3.94
C SER A 29 -2.61 -20.64 5.35
N GLY A 30 -3.92 -20.69 5.62
CA GLY A 30 -4.56 -20.28 6.88
C GLY A 30 -4.94 -21.43 7.82
N GLN A 31 -4.71 -22.70 7.47
CA GLN A 31 -5.05 -23.81 8.37
C GLN A 31 -3.91 -24.10 9.34
N TYR A 32 -4.10 -23.74 10.61
CA TYR A 32 -3.21 -24.16 11.69
C TYR A 32 -3.16 -25.69 11.74
N LEU A 33 -1.94 -26.24 11.67
CA LEU A 33 -1.73 -27.68 11.83
C LEU A 33 -2.09 -28.06 13.27
N ILE A 34 -3.13 -28.89 13.41
CA ILE A 34 -3.60 -29.37 14.72
C ILE A 34 -2.43 -30.05 15.44
N GLY A 35 -2.08 -29.53 16.62
CA GLY A 35 -1.01 -30.07 17.47
C GLY A 35 0.36 -29.40 17.33
N ILE A 36 0.53 -28.42 16.44
CA ILE A 36 1.75 -27.59 16.37
C ILE A 36 1.48 -26.24 17.02
N PRO A 37 2.30 -25.82 18.02
CA PRO A 37 2.17 -24.50 18.63
C PRO A 37 2.31 -23.39 17.58
N THR A 38 1.43 -22.39 17.66
CA THR A 38 1.56 -21.17 16.87
C THR A 38 2.67 -20.28 17.42
N HIS A 39 3.12 -19.31 16.63
CA HIS A 39 4.06 -18.29 17.12
C HIS A 39 3.53 -17.58 18.38
N ASN A 40 2.23 -17.32 18.45
CA ASN A 40 1.64 -16.67 19.62
C ASN A 40 1.63 -17.60 20.84
N ASP A 41 1.46 -18.90 20.65
CA ASP A 41 1.54 -19.88 21.74
C ASP A 41 2.95 -19.89 22.34
N ILE A 42 3.98 -19.96 21.49
CA ILE A 42 5.40 -19.90 21.89
C ILE A 42 5.71 -18.59 22.63
N VAL A 43 5.24 -17.46 22.09
CA VAL A 43 5.44 -16.15 22.71
C VAL A 43 4.77 -16.05 24.08
N THR A 44 3.58 -16.64 24.22
CA THR A 44 2.83 -16.63 25.49
C THR A 44 3.54 -17.46 26.56
N GLU A 45 4.23 -18.54 26.19
CA GLU A 45 5.02 -19.36 27.12
C GLU A 45 6.24 -18.61 27.72
N ASP A 46 6.88 -17.69 26.97
CA ASP A 46 8.00 -16.85 27.45
C ASP A 46 7.53 -15.43 27.84
N ASP A 47 6.26 -15.26 28.23
CA ASP A 47 5.73 -13.95 28.60
C ASP A 47 6.35 -13.44 29.91
N LYS A 48 7.37 -12.58 29.79
CA LYS A 48 8.04 -11.90 30.91
C LYS A 48 7.21 -10.75 31.50
N GLY A 49 5.88 -10.91 31.53
CA GLY A 49 4.91 -9.88 31.94
C GLY A 49 4.64 -8.81 30.88
N LEU A 50 5.12 -8.98 29.65
CA LEU A 50 4.93 -8.02 28.56
C LEU A 50 3.46 -7.99 28.10
N THR A 51 2.76 -9.11 28.19
CA THR A 51 1.33 -9.19 27.88
C THR A 51 0.51 -8.37 28.87
N ALA A 52 0.84 -8.43 30.17
CA ALA A 52 0.16 -7.59 31.16
C ALA A 52 0.38 -6.09 30.90
N ILE A 53 1.59 -5.70 30.47
CA ILE A 53 1.89 -4.31 30.07
C ILE A 53 1.09 -3.91 28.82
N LEU A 54 1.01 -4.79 27.82
CA LEU A 54 0.22 -4.55 26.61
C LEU A 54 -1.26 -4.38 26.94
N GLU A 55 -1.84 -5.28 27.75
CA GLU A 55 -3.25 -5.22 28.14
C GLU A 55 -3.57 -3.96 28.97
N ASP A 56 -2.67 -3.56 29.88
CA ASP A 56 -2.80 -2.30 30.61
C ASP A 56 -2.78 -1.09 29.66
N ALA A 57 -1.85 -1.05 28.71
CA ALA A 57 -1.76 0.00 27.69
C ALA A 57 -3.02 0.04 26.81
N LEU A 58 -3.52 -1.12 26.36
CA LEU A 58 -4.77 -1.24 25.59
C LEU A 58 -5.97 -0.72 26.40
N SER A 59 -6.07 -1.10 27.68
CA SER A 59 -7.18 -0.69 28.56
C SER A 59 -7.20 0.83 28.79
N LYS A 60 -6.01 1.44 28.88
CA LYS A 60 -5.82 2.89 29.05
C LYS A 60 -5.81 3.65 27.72
N ARG A 61 -5.91 2.94 26.58
CA ARG A 61 -5.78 3.50 25.22
C ARG A 61 -4.50 4.32 25.04
N GLN A 62 -3.41 3.82 25.62
CA GLN A 62 -2.08 4.40 25.44
C GLN A 62 -1.53 4.10 24.05
N ASP A 63 -0.49 4.82 23.70
CA ASP A 63 0.29 4.59 22.49
C ASP A 63 0.87 3.16 22.49
N ILE A 64 0.72 2.44 21.37
CA ILE A 64 1.23 1.07 21.24
C ILE A 64 2.40 1.03 20.26
N PRO A 65 3.59 0.57 20.68
CA PRO A 65 4.69 0.31 19.74
C PRO A 65 4.40 -0.95 18.91
N PHE A 66 4.68 -0.85 17.61
CA PHE A 66 4.45 -1.90 16.62
C PHE A 66 5.61 -1.92 15.63
N MET A 67 6.08 -3.12 15.27
CA MET A 67 7.13 -3.26 14.27
C MET A 67 6.56 -3.84 12.97
N ALA A 68 6.61 -3.06 11.88
CA ALA A 68 6.21 -3.57 10.57
C ALA A 68 7.27 -4.56 10.04
N VAL A 69 6.82 -5.71 9.53
CA VAL A 69 7.67 -6.71 8.86
C VAL A 69 7.13 -7.13 7.50
N ASP A 70 5.83 -6.96 7.26
CA ASP A 70 5.19 -7.26 5.98
C ASP A 70 4.07 -6.26 5.68
N VAL A 71 3.71 -6.16 4.40
CA VAL A 71 2.80 -5.14 3.86
C VAL A 71 1.84 -5.71 2.82
N GLU A 72 0.56 -5.33 2.95
CA GLU A 72 -0.48 -5.69 2.00
C GLU A 72 -1.34 -4.47 1.64
N GLU A 73 -1.77 -4.42 0.38
CA GLU A 73 -2.71 -3.41 -0.10
C GLU A 73 -4.12 -3.99 -0.14
N SER A 74 -5.04 -3.39 0.63
CA SER A 74 -6.43 -3.80 0.65
C SER A 74 -7.37 -2.67 0.23
N THR A 75 -8.64 -2.99 0.07
CA THR A 75 -9.69 -2.02 -0.24
C THR A 75 -10.91 -2.32 0.59
N GLU A 76 -11.36 -1.35 1.38
CA GLU A 76 -12.64 -1.43 2.09
C GLU A 76 -13.70 -0.62 1.37
N PHE A 77 -14.94 -1.13 1.42
CA PHE A 77 -16.10 -0.44 0.85
C PHE A 77 -16.93 0.16 1.98
N ILE A 78 -16.91 1.49 2.08
CA ILE A 78 -17.72 2.25 3.04
C ILE A 78 -18.76 3.04 2.25
N ASN A 79 -20.04 2.79 2.52
CA ASN A 79 -21.17 3.41 1.80
C ASN A 79 -21.09 3.24 0.27
N GLY A 80 -20.62 2.07 -0.19
CA GLY A 80 -20.45 1.78 -1.62
C GLY A 80 -19.23 2.44 -2.27
N GLN A 81 -18.44 3.21 -1.53
CA GLN A 81 -17.19 3.80 -2.00
C GLN A 81 -15.99 2.97 -1.55
N ALA A 82 -15.13 2.62 -2.50
CA ALA A 82 -13.86 1.96 -2.25
C ALA A 82 -12.87 2.96 -1.61
N TRP A 83 -12.25 2.55 -0.51
CA TRP A 83 -11.18 3.26 0.18
C TRP A 83 -9.94 2.39 0.22
N TYR A 84 -8.79 3.00 -0.09
CA TYR A 84 -7.51 2.31 0.00
C TYR A 84 -7.12 2.09 1.46
N ILE A 85 -6.67 0.88 1.77
CA ILE A 85 -6.11 0.52 3.07
C ILE A 85 -4.71 -0.04 2.88
N LEU A 86 -3.79 0.45 3.70
CA LEU A 86 -2.47 -0.14 3.83
C LEU A 86 -2.45 -1.01 5.09
N CYS A 87 -2.33 -2.32 4.91
CA CYS A 87 -2.19 -3.26 6.02
C CYS A 87 -0.69 -3.48 6.28
N LEU A 88 -0.26 -3.25 7.52
CA LEU A 88 1.08 -3.62 7.98
C LEU A 88 0.95 -4.78 8.97
N TYR A 89 1.74 -5.82 8.76
CA TYR A 89 1.81 -6.98 9.66
C TYR A 89 3.11 -6.95 10.45
N GLY A 90 3.05 -7.42 11.69
CA GLY A 90 4.24 -7.63 12.50
C GLY A 90 3.97 -7.72 13.99
N PRO A 91 5.04 -7.86 14.80
CA PRO A 91 4.89 -8.09 16.23
C PRO A 91 4.63 -6.81 17.02
N LEU A 92 3.91 -6.97 18.13
CA LEU A 92 3.84 -6.00 19.23
C LEU A 92 5.02 -6.17 20.20
N ILE A 93 5.07 -5.34 21.23
CA ILE A 93 6.13 -5.39 22.26
C ILE A 93 6.23 -6.74 22.98
N ASN A 94 5.10 -7.44 23.14
CA ASN A 94 5.07 -8.76 23.73
C ASN A 94 5.39 -9.88 22.72
N GLY A 95 5.65 -9.56 21.45
CA GLY A 95 5.97 -10.54 20.40
C GLY A 95 4.75 -11.13 19.67
N GLN A 96 3.53 -10.89 20.13
CA GLN A 96 2.33 -11.41 19.46
C GLN A 96 2.10 -10.72 18.12
N LYS A 97 1.63 -11.48 17.12
CA LYS A 97 1.36 -10.96 15.78
C LYS A 97 0.16 -10.02 15.76
N ALA A 98 0.34 -8.86 15.14
CA ALA A 98 -0.70 -7.87 14.90
C ALA A 98 -0.76 -7.48 13.42
N VAL A 99 -1.96 -7.05 13.01
CA VAL A 99 -2.19 -6.32 11.77
C VAL A 99 -2.65 -4.90 12.09
N VAL A 100 -2.05 -3.92 11.40
CA VAL A 100 -2.40 -2.50 11.48
C VAL A 100 -2.95 -2.06 10.13
N SER A 101 -4.26 -1.85 10.08
CA SER A 101 -4.99 -1.34 8.92
C SER A 101 -5.01 0.18 8.94
N ILE A 102 -4.19 0.80 8.10
CA ILE A 102 -4.06 2.25 7.99
C ILE A 102 -5.04 2.80 6.97
N THR A 103 -5.87 3.75 7.40
CA THR A 103 -6.95 4.39 6.64
C THR A 103 -6.66 5.88 6.41
N GLY A 104 -7.50 6.59 5.66
CA GLY A 104 -7.33 8.02 5.36
C GLY A 104 -6.29 8.33 4.28
N ILE A 105 -5.70 7.29 3.67
CA ILE A 105 -4.71 7.44 2.60
C ILE A 105 -5.39 7.83 1.29
N GLN A 106 -5.01 8.99 0.76
CA GLN A 106 -5.55 9.48 -0.51
C GLN A 106 -4.88 8.81 -1.73
N VAL A 107 -5.68 8.35 -2.68
CA VAL A 107 -5.19 7.80 -3.96
C VAL A 107 -5.05 8.89 -5.00
N PHE A 108 -3.83 9.15 -5.48
CA PHE A 108 -3.59 10.20 -6.47
C PHE A 108 -2.38 9.94 -7.38
N PHE A 109 -2.27 10.73 -8.45
CA PHE A 109 -1.06 10.90 -9.26
C PHE A 109 -0.96 12.37 -9.69
N ASN A 110 0.19 12.78 -10.22
CA ASN A 110 0.44 14.16 -10.63
C ASN A 110 0.64 14.24 -12.15
N ILE A 111 0.26 15.38 -12.74
CA ILE A 111 0.47 15.70 -14.15
C ILE A 111 1.23 17.02 -14.21
N LEU A 112 2.36 17.06 -14.91
CA LEU A 112 3.11 18.30 -15.10
C LEU A 112 2.30 19.26 -15.96
N VAL A 113 2.18 20.52 -15.53
CA VAL A 113 1.55 21.57 -16.33
C VAL A 113 2.54 22.05 -17.40
N PRO A 114 2.18 22.03 -18.69
CA PRO A 114 3.02 22.57 -19.75
C PRO A 114 3.28 24.06 -19.59
N GLU A 115 4.49 24.52 -19.91
CA GLU A 115 4.92 25.91 -19.71
C GLU A 115 4.18 26.89 -20.65
N ASP A 116 3.69 26.40 -21.78
CA ASP A 116 2.96 27.16 -22.81
C ASP A 116 1.46 27.31 -22.51
N LEU A 117 0.95 26.66 -21.46
CA LEU A 117 -0.47 26.62 -21.13
C LEU A 117 -0.75 27.25 -19.77
N SER A 118 -1.81 28.07 -19.70
CA SER A 118 -2.31 28.52 -18.41
C SER A 118 -2.84 27.33 -17.60
N SER A 119 -2.61 27.37 -16.29
CA SER A 119 -2.97 26.27 -15.39
C SER A 119 -4.46 25.92 -15.43
N ASP A 120 -5.32 26.93 -15.50
CA ASP A 120 -6.77 26.73 -15.53
C ASP A 120 -7.27 26.16 -16.87
N LEU A 121 -6.67 26.59 -17.99
CA LEU A 121 -6.96 26.00 -19.29
C LEU A 121 -6.53 24.54 -19.34
N PHE A 122 -5.35 24.24 -18.81
CA PHE A 122 -4.85 22.87 -18.73
C PHE A 122 -5.75 22.02 -17.82
N LYS A 123 -6.14 22.52 -16.64
CA LYS A 123 -7.10 21.86 -15.74
C LYS A 123 -8.42 21.55 -16.42
N THR A 124 -8.93 22.46 -17.25
CA THR A 124 -10.16 22.26 -18.02
C THR A 124 -10.00 21.13 -19.05
N LYS A 125 -8.87 21.09 -19.77
CA LYS A 125 -8.53 19.99 -20.69
C LYS A 125 -8.44 18.64 -19.97
N ILE A 126 -7.76 18.59 -18.83
CA ILE A 126 -7.64 17.36 -18.03
C ILE A 126 -9.02 16.89 -17.53
N ARG A 127 -9.87 17.81 -17.06
CA ARG A 127 -11.24 17.48 -16.66
C ARG A 127 -12.04 16.87 -17.80
N ALA A 128 -11.96 17.42 -19.02
CA ALA A 128 -12.66 16.90 -20.17
C ALA A 128 -12.22 15.46 -20.52
N ILE A 129 -10.91 15.17 -20.46
CA ILE A 129 -10.36 13.83 -20.71
C ILE A 129 -10.86 12.84 -19.64
N LEU A 130 -10.75 13.21 -18.36
CA LEU A 130 -11.06 12.30 -17.25
C LEU A 130 -12.56 12.05 -17.03
N SER A 131 -13.42 12.99 -17.43
CA SER A 131 -14.87 12.85 -17.33
C SER A 131 -15.42 11.65 -18.13
N GLY A 132 -14.71 11.24 -19.19
CA GLY A 132 -15.04 10.03 -19.96
C GLY A 132 -14.53 8.72 -19.35
N ILE A 133 -13.69 8.78 -18.31
CA ILE A 133 -12.98 7.62 -17.74
C ILE A 133 -13.50 7.29 -16.34
N THR A 134 -13.70 8.30 -15.50
CA THR A 134 -14.09 8.10 -14.11
C THR A 134 -15.18 9.08 -13.70
N LYS A 135 -16.15 8.58 -12.92
CA LYS A 135 -17.29 9.37 -12.44
C LYS A 135 -16.89 10.41 -11.40
N TRP A 136 -15.85 10.12 -10.61
CA TRP A 136 -15.42 10.99 -9.53
C TRP A 136 -13.90 11.14 -9.51
N PHE A 137 -13.45 12.39 -9.49
CA PHE A 137 -12.06 12.76 -9.30
C PHE A 137 -11.97 14.19 -8.76
N ARG A 138 -10.93 14.49 -7.97
CA ARG A 138 -10.60 15.86 -7.52
C ARG A 138 -9.31 16.30 -8.19
N VAL A 139 -9.23 17.59 -8.53
CA VAL A 139 -8.04 18.17 -9.18
C VAL A 139 -7.54 19.35 -8.38
N GLU A 140 -6.27 19.31 -7.98
CA GLU A 140 -5.59 20.35 -7.21
C GLU A 140 -4.32 20.83 -7.89
N HIS A 141 -3.92 22.06 -7.61
CA HIS A 141 -2.65 22.62 -8.05
C HIS A 141 -1.60 22.41 -6.96
N ILE A 142 -0.45 21.87 -7.31
CA ILE A 142 0.69 21.74 -6.39
C ILE A 142 1.97 22.22 -7.07
N LYS A 143 2.98 22.61 -6.28
CA LYS A 143 4.33 22.89 -6.77
C LYS A 143 5.30 21.87 -6.20
N ALA A 144 6.07 21.21 -7.06
CA ALA A 144 7.04 20.20 -6.66
C ALA A 144 8.27 20.21 -7.58
N TYR A 145 9.38 19.65 -7.10
CA TYR A 145 10.55 19.42 -7.95
C TYR A 145 10.29 18.25 -8.91
N PRO A 146 10.59 18.40 -10.20
CA PRO A 146 10.55 17.27 -11.12
C PRO A 146 11.53 16.19 -10.69
N PHE A 147 11.10 14.93 -10.81
CA PHE A 147 11.97 13.79 -10.48
C PHE A 147 13.14 13.61 -11.46
N ARG A 148 12.95 14.02 -12.73
CA ARG A 148 13.95 13.87 -13.80
C ARG A 148 14.56 15.20 -14.15
N GLY A 149 15.89 15.29 -14.12
CA GLY A 149 16.64 16.50 -14.43
C GLY A 149 16.81 17.42 -13.23
N TYR A 150 17.81 18.30 -13.30
CA TYR A 150 18.05 19.30 -12.27
C TYR A 150 17.27 20.57 -12.61
N TYR A 151 16.42 21.01 -11.68
CA TYR A 151 15.68 22.27 -11.79
C TYR A 151 15.88 23.07 -10.51
N PRO A 152 16.31 24.34 -10.59
CA PRO A 152 16.47 25.19 -9.41
C PRO A 152 15.11 25.49 -8.76
N ASP A 153 14.04 25.53 -9.56
CA ASP A 153 12.71 25.91 -9.14
C ASP A 153 11.70 24.75 -9.21
N LYS A 154 10.69 24.81 -8.34
CA LYS A 154 9.55 23.89 -8.36
C LYS A 154 8.68 24.16 -9.58
N LYS A 155 8.28 23.10 -10.29
CA LYS A 155 7.31 23.17 -11.38
C LYS A 155 5.88 23.00 -10.86
N LEU A 156 4.93 23.49 -11.65
CA LEU A 156 3.50 23.39 -11.36
C LEU A 156 2.98 22.03 -11.85
N TYR A 157 2.19 21.36 -11.01
CA TYR A 157 1.53 20.10 -11.31
C TYR A 157 0.04 20.18 -10.99
N LEU A 158 -0.75 19.39 -11.71
CA LEU A 158 -2.10 19.02 -11.32
C LEU A 158 -2.06 17.69 -10.58
N ARG A 159 -2.45 17.68 -9.31
CA ARG A 159 -2.68 16.46 -8.53
C ARG A 159 -4.11 15.97 -8.78
N ILE A 160 -4.22 14.74 -9.28
CA ILE A 160 -5.49 14.08 -9.59
C ILE A 160 -5.77 13.03 -8.54
N TYR A 161 -6.79 13.27 -7.73
CA TYR A 161 -7.31 12.30 -6.78
C TYR A 161 -8.37 11.43 -7.42
N THR A 162 -8.32 10.13 -7.13
CA THR A 162 -9.28 9.13 -7.61
C THR A 162 -9.81 8.33 -6.43
N THR A 163 -10.92 7.61 -6.63
CA THR A 163 -11.52 6.80 -5.55
C THR A 163 -10.65 5.62 -5.11
N ASN A 164 -10.01 4.93 -6.06
CA ASN A 164 -9.19 3.76 -5.77
C ASN A 164 -8.03 3.60 -6.76
N THR A 165 -7.16 2.62 -6.50
CA THR A 165 -5.95 2.36 -7.28
C THR A 165 -6.25 1.91 -8.71
N LYS A 166 -7.38 1.22 -8.96
CA LYS A 166 -7.80 0.83 -10.32
C LYS A 166 -8.20 2.05 -11.16
N GLN A 167 -9.02 2.94 -10.61
CA GLN A 167 -9.42 4.19 -11.25
C GLN A 167 -8.21 5.11 -11.49
N ARG A 168 -7.27 5.17 -10.54
CA ARG A 168 -5.98 5.83 -10.73
C ARG A 168 -5.25 5.31 -11.97
N LYS A 169 -5.11 3.99 -12.11
CA LYS A 169 -4.42 3.36 -13.25
C LYS A 169 -5.09 3.72 -14.59
N PHE A 170 -6.42 3.65 -14.67
CA PHE A 170 -7.14 4.02 -15.90
C PHE A 170 -7.03 5.51 -16.24
N ALA A 171 -7.21 6.39 -15.26
CA ALA A 171 -7.07 7.83 -15.45
C ALA A 171 -5.66 8.18 -15.93
N MET A 172 -4.64 7.62 -15.27
CA MET A 172 -3.24 7.85 -15.61
C MET A 172 -2.91 7.38 -17.03
N LYS A 173 -3.39 6.19 -17.44
CA LYS A 173 -3.20 5.68 -18.80
C LYS A 173 -3.82 6.61 -19.85
N ALA A 174 -5.06 7.08 -19.63
CA ALA A 174 -5.73 8.01 -20.55
C ALA A 174 -4.97 9.34 -20.71
N ILE A 175 -4.33 9.83 -19.64
CA ILE A 175 -3.47 11.02 -19.68
C ILE A 175 -2.18 10.77 -20.48
N GLN A 176 -1.54 9.62 -20.25
CA GLN A 176 -0.32 9.21 -20.95
C GLN A 176 -0.55 9.00 -22.45
N GLU A 177 -1.72 8.49 -22.85
CA GLU A 177 -2.12 8.38 -24.27
C GLU A 177 -2.21 9.74 -24.98
N LYS A 178 -2.50 10.82 -24.22
CA LYS A 178 -2.44 12.20 -24.73
C LYS A 178 -1.03 12.80 -24.69
N LYS A 179 -0.01 12.00 -24.37
CA LYS A 179 1.42 12.38 -24.28
C LYS A 179 1.72 13.44 -23.22
N TYR A 180 0.87 13.56 -22.20
CA TYR A 180 1.17 14.40 -21.04
C TYR A 180 2.12 13.70 -20.08
N ILE A 181 3.01 14.48 -19.46
CA ILE A 181 4.01 13.99 -18.52
C ILE A 181 3.36 13.78 -17.15
N THR A 182 3.43 12.55 -16.66
CA THR A 182 2.95 12.16 -15.32
C THR A 182 4.09 12.08 -14.32
N ALA A 183 3.74 12.17 -13.04
CA ALA A 183 4.64 11.95 -11.90
C ALA A 183 3.86 11.28 -10.75
N SER A 184 4.57 10.67 -9.80
CA SER A 184 3.96 9.82 -8.77
C SER A 184 3.06 8.74 -9.38
N ASP A 185 3.56 8.14 -10.46
CA ASP A 185 2.84 7.37 -11.47
C ASP A 185 3.20 5.87 -11.46
N ASP A 186 3.65 5.35 -10.30
CA ASP A 186 3.93 3.93 -10.12
C ASP A 186 2.71 3.09 -10.53
N GLN A 187 2.94 2.15 -11.44
CA GLN A 187 1.94 1.23 -12.01
C GLN A 187 1.90 -0.13 -11.32
N SER A 188 2.95 -0.46 -10.55
CA SER A 188 3.11 -1.75 -9.87
C SER A 188 2.28 -1.77 -8.58
N THR A 189 2.89 -1.38 -7.47
CA THR A 189 2.31 -1.36 -6.12
C THR A 189 2.18 0.07 -5.62
N TYR A 190 1.04 0.42 -5.02
CA TYR A 190 0.78 1.79 -4.58
C TYR A 190 1.37 2.06 -3.18
N TYR A 191 1.57 1.03 -2.36
CA TYR A 191 2.10 1.15 -1.01
C TYR A 191 3.47 1.81 -0.93
N ARG A 192 4.35 1.63 -1.93
CA ARG A 192 5.69 2.27 -1.94
C ARG A 192 5.57 3.78 -2.03
N LYS A 193 4.64 4.24 -2.86
CA LYS A 193 4.33 5.65 -2.99
C LYS A 193 3.68 6.18 -1.71
N VAL A 194 2.80 5.41 -1.08
CA VAL A 194 2.22 5.78 0.22
C VAL A 194 3.32 5.91 1.27
N ALA A 195 4.21 4.92 1.38
CA ALA A 195 5.31 4.94 2.32
C ALA A 195 6.20 6.18 2.15
N HIS A 196 6.54 6.50 0.91
CA HIS A 196 7.31 7.71 0.61
C HIS A 196 6.54 9.01 0.91
N GLU A 197 5.26 9.12 0.54
CA GLU A 197 4.47 10.36 0.73
C GLU A 197 4.20 10.65 2.20
N TYR A 198 3.97 9.61 3.02
CA TYR A 198 3.60 9.76 4.43
C TYR A 198 4.75 9.43 5.40
N GLY A 199 5.94 9.08 4.91
CA GLY A 199 7.10 8.75 5.76
C GLY A 199 6.93 7.45 6.56
N ILE A 200 6.16 6.49 6.06
CA ILE A 200 5.93 5.21 6.75
C ILE A 200 7.16 4.31 6.57
N GLN A 201 7.74 3.86 7.67
CA GLN A 201 8.70 2.77 7.65
C GLN A 201 7.98 1.43 7.45
N LEU A 202 8.22 0.79 6.30
CA LEU A 202 7.69 -0.55 6.00
C LEU A 202 8.43 -1.67 6.74
N SER A 203 9.62 -1.34 7.28
CA SER A 203 10.41 -2.21 8.14
C SER A 203 11.00 -1.34 9.24
N GLY A 204 10.44 -1.39 10.45
CA GLY A 204 10.87 -0.54 11.55
C GLY A 204 9.80 -0.38 12.62
N TRP A 205 10.18 0.25 13.73
CA TRP A 205 9.28 0.53 14.83
C TRP A 205 8.43 1.76 14.54
N SER A 206 7.15 1.66 14.84
CA SER A 206 6.18 2.74 14.75
C SER A 206 5.30 2.77 16.00
N THR A 207 4.70 3.93 16.26
CA THR A 207 3.77 4.15 17.36
C THR A 207 2.36 4.28 16.81
N LEU A 208 1.44 3.50 17.37
CA LEU A 208 0.02 3.54 17.09
C LEU A 208 -0.66 4.45 18.13
N ARG A 209 -1.25 5.57 17.68
CA ARG A 209 -2.03 6.48 18.54
C ARG A 209 -3.51 6.43 18.15
N ASN A 210 -4.41 6.76 19.09
CA ASN A 210 -5.84 6.95 18.81
C ASN A 210 -6.46 5.85 17.91
N TYR A 211 -6.05 4.60 18.11
CA TYR A 211 -6.46 3.48 17.28
C TYR A 211 -7.80 2.93 17.75
N LYS A 212 -8.47 2.23 16.82
CA LYS A 212 -9.53 1.28 17.15
C LYS A 212 -8.92 -0.11 17.21
N TYR A 213 -9.13 -0.80 18.33
CA TYR A 213 -8.62 -2.15 18.56
C TYR A 213 -9.74 -3.18 18.46
N LEU A 214 -9.45 -4.30 17.79
CA LEU A 214 -10.28 -5.50 17.77
C LEU A 214 -9.41 -6.69 18.20
N PRO A 215 -9.78 -7.42 19.27
CA PRO A 215 -9.07 -8.64 19.65
C PRO A 215 -9.27 -9.73 18.59
N GLY A 216 -8.19 -10.39 18.21
CA GLY A 216 -8.18 -11.50 17.26
C GLY A 216 -8.64 -12.79 17.92
N GLY A 217 -9.96 -12.91 18.13
CA GLY A 217 -10.58 -14.06 18.81
C GLY A 217 -11.32 -15.03 17.88
N ASN A 218 -11.41 -14.75 16.58
CA ASN A 218 -12.04 -15.67 15.63
C ASN A 218 -10.96 -16.53 14.98
N LEU A 219 -11.19 -17.85 15.02
CA LEU A 219 -10.32 -18.98 14.61
C LEU A 219 -9.73 -18.91 13.18
N GLY A 220 -9.96 -17.83 12.43
CA GLY A 220 -9.41 -17.59 11.08
C GLY A 220 -8.57 -16.32 10.92
N SER A 221 -8.31 -15.55 12.00
CA SER A 221 -7.38 -14.41 11.93
C SER A 221 -5.94 -14.87 12.15
N LEU A 222 -5.07 -14.66 11.15
CA LEU A 222 -3.63 -14.93 11.26
C LEU A 222 -2.91 -14.10 12.35
N CYS A 223 -3.57 -13.05 12.85
CA CYS A 223 -3.06 -12.14 13.87
C CYS A 223 -3.92 -12.17 15.13
N ALA A 224 -3.27 -12.14 16.31
CA ALA A 224 -3.94 -12.06 17.60
C ALA A 224 -4.52 -10.66 17.87
N HIS A 225 -4.00 -9.63 17.20
CA HIS A 225 -4.44 -8.26 17.38
C HIS A 225 -4.71 -7.59 16.04
N THR A 226 -5.82 -6.87 15.94
CA THR A 226 -6.15 -6.05 14.77
C THR A 226 -6.35 -4.61 15.20
N PHE A 227 -5.62 -3.70 14.56
CA PHE A 227 -5.72 -2.27 14.79
C PHE A 227 -6.21 -1.56 13.52
N TYR A 228 -7.12 -0.62 13.70
CA TYR A 228 -7.54 0.33 12.66
C TYR A 228 -7.09 1.71 13.07
N ILE A 229 -6.37 2.39 12.19
CA ILE A 229 -5.77 3.68 12.49
C ILE A 229 -5.89 4.64 11.30
N SER A 230 -6.08 5.93 11.56
CA SER A 230 -5.95 6.96 10.53
C SER A 230 -4.47 7.23 10.27
N ILE A 231 -4.09 7.49 9.02
CA ILE A 231 -2.70 7.81 8.66
C ILE A 231 -2.12 8.95 9.49
N GLU A 232 -2.94 9.91 9.94
CA GLU A 232 -2.52 11.02 10.79
C GLU A 232 -2.12 10.61 12.22
N ASN A 233 -2.46 9.39 12.64
CA ASN A 233 -2.18 8.87 13.97
C ASN A 233 -1.09 7.77 13.98
N PHE A 234 -0.51 7.47 12.81
CA PHE A 234 0.56 6.49 12.65
C PHE A 234 1.91 7.21 12.51
N TYR A 235 2.87 6.91 13.40
CA TYR A 235 4.15 7.61 13.45
C TYR A 235 5.31 6.63 13.46
N SER A 236 6.26 6.76 12.54
CA SER A 236 7.51 6.01 12.60
C SER A 236 8.43 6.53 13.70
N ILE A 237 9.12 5.63 14.38
CA ILE A 237 10.08 5.97 15.43
C ILE A 237 11.47 6.04 14.78
N GLU A 238 12.03 7.24 14.71
CA GLU A 238 13.34 7.46 14.07
C GLU A 238 14.51 7.00 14.96
N ASP A 239 14.34 7.06 16.28
CA ASP A 239 15.33 6.57 17.25
C ASP A 239 14.66 5.82 18.40
N VAL A 240 14.95 4.52 18.50
CA VAL A 240 14.42 3.63 19.55
C VAL A 240 14.84 4.10 20.95
N ALA A 241 15.93 4.87 21.08
CA ALA A 241 16.35 5.46 22.35
C ALA A 241 15.32 6.44 22.93
N THR A 242 14.43 6.99 22.11
CA THR A 242 13.33 7.88 22.53
C THR A 242 12.17 7.14 23.21
N LEU A 243 12.13 5.80 23.14
CA LEU A 243 11.13 4.98 23.84
C LEU A 243 11.46 4.75 25.33
N LYS A 244 12.59 5.26 25.82
CA LYS A 244 12.95 5.19 27.24
C LYS A 244 12.27 6.32 28.01
N ASN A 245 11.13 6.01 28.63
CA ASN A 245 10.63 6.74 29.80
C ASN A 245 10.67 5.82 31.02
#